data_AF-A0A852R8R5-F1
#
_entry.id   AF-A0A852R8R5-F1
#
_cell.length_a   1.000
_cell.length_b   1.000
_cell.length_c   1.000
_cell.angle_alpha   90.00
_cell.angle_beta   90.00
_cell.angle_gamma   90.00
#
_symmetry.space_group_name_H-M   'P 1'
#
loop_
_entity.id
_entity.type
_entity.pdbx_description
1 polymer ?
#
loop_
_entity_poly.entity_id
_entity_poly.type
_entity_poly.pdbx_seq_one_letter_code
_entity_poly.pdbx_strand_id
1 'polypeptide(L)'
;MKRVLGSPVFWALACFAAALPWILTGSAVDFFPFVCLLVAGFFAGLLVMRALARIPSRRAGLWAHIGVSAALALFGALFAPRLGDVMAWLRQALPEPAVSLVWSLWVPTLTLTGVVWLTLLGRVTAALPGGRAADLPAPVWVGTPEGAQAEFTAVEMTRRAYLWIVTACALVVIAVAVAIFVAAEPVASRLSPKLLLLAFGLGVALPVFLVARAYFRARSRVWRVTFKTGRMRIAELPPSPAPAAGDGTPGGAAPITTLSTAFTDIESFTWSATGEAARIEVRSRRGECSLLVGVAKPLAGKRAALPDLSRRVRAELAEAGLVERPGKGRQSSWRYERVAAG
;
A
#
# COMPACT_ATOMS: atom_id res chain seq x y z
N MET A 1 10.78 -20.24 -1.16
CA MET A 1 10.88 -19.30 -2.32
C MET A 1 10.00 -18.05 -2.18
N LYS A 2 8.67 -18.14 -1.98
CA LYS A 2 7.77 -16.95 -1.83
C LYS A 2 8.20 -15.92 -0.75
N ARG A 3 8.87 -16.37 0.32
CA ARG A 3 9.37 -15.50 1.41
C ARG A 3 10.57 -14.64 1.00
N VAL A 4 11.40 -15.12 0.08
CA VAL A 4 12.64 -14.46 -0.37
C VAL A 4 12.32 -13.41 -1.43
N LEU A 5 11.48 -13.78 -2.41
CA LEU A 5 10.96 -12.87 -3.46
C LEU A 5 10.08 -11.73 -2.91
N GLY A 6 9.65 -11.80 -1.64
CA GLY A 6 8.92 -10.71 -0.97
C GLY A 6 9.81 -9.78 -0.14
N SER A 7 11.13 -10.01 -0.12
CA SER A 7 12.07 -9.22 0.67
C SER A 7 12.64 -8.06 -0.16
N PRO A 8 12.56 -6.80 0.30
CA PRO A 8 13.27 -5.68 -0.31
C PRO A 8 14.78 -5.90 -0.36
N VAL A 9 15.36 -6.63 0.60
CA VAL A 9 16.80 -6.96 0.59
C VAL A 9 17.14 -7.76 -0.64
N PHE A 10 16.32 -8.77 -0.96
CA PHE A 10 16.53 -9.61 -2.12
C PHE A 10 16.51 -8.78 -3.40
N TRP A 11 15.51 -7.93 -3.58
CA TRP A 11 15.41 -7.11 -4.79
C TRP A 11 16.49 -6.03 -4.88
N ALA A 12 16.88 -5.40 -3.76
CA ALA A 12 17.99 -4.45 -3.76
C ALA A 12 19.29 -5.11 -4.23
N LEU A 13 19.62 -6.28 -3.66
CA LEU A 13 20.81 -7.03 -4.03
C LEU A 13 20.73 -7.62 -5.44
N ALA A 14 19.58 -8.16 -5.83
CA ALA A 14 19.40 -8.73 -7.17
C ALA A 14 19.53 -7.66 -8.26
N CYS A 15 18.96 -6.48 -8.08
CA CYS A 15 19.09 -5.39 -9.04
C CYS A 15 20.53 -4.84 -9.07
N PHE A 16 21.20 -4.69 -7.93
CA PHE A 16 22.61 -4.28 -7.91
C PHE A 16 23.51 -5.34 -8.57
N ALA A 17 23.28 -6.62 -8.29
CA ALA A 17 23.98 -7.75 -8.91
C ALA A 17 23.74 -7.85 -10.42
N ALA A 18 22.55 -7.50 -10.90
CA ALA A 18 22.26 -7.43 -12.33
C ALA A 18 23.04 -6.30 -13.03
N ALA A 19 23.35 -5.20 -12.33
CA ALA A 19 24.15 -4.09 -12.88
C ALA A 19 25.67 -4.35 -12.85
N LEU A 20 26.13 -5.29 -12.02
CA LEU A 20 27.55 -5.56 -11.76
C LEU A 20 28.39 -5.81 -13.02
N PRO A 21 27.95 -6.59 -14.03
CA PRO A 21 28.73 -6.81 -15.25
C PRO A 21 29.10 -5.49 -15.95
N TRP A 22 28.15 -4.56 -16.06
CA TRP A 22 28.38 -3.24 -16.67
C TRP A 22 29.26 -2.34 -15.82
N ILE A 23 29.10 -2.40 -14.49
CA ILE A 23 29.95 -1.64 -13.56
C ILE A 23 31.42 -2.07 -13.73
N LEU A 24 31.67 -3.38 -13.84
CA LEU A 24 33.00 -3.94 -14.00
C LEU A 24 33.63 -3.61 -15.37
N THR A 25 32.81 -3.38 -16.40
CA THR A 25 33.29 -2.94 -17.73
C THR A 25 33.38 -1.43 -17.91
N GLY A 26 33.08 -0.63 -16.87
CA GLY A 26 33.15 0.83 -16.95
C GLY A 26 31.90 1.50 -17.55
N SER A 27 30.78 0.78 -17.67
CA SER A 27 29.57 1.23 -18.36
C SER A 27 28.35 1.34 -17.43
N ALA A 28 28.57 1.75 -16.17
CA ALA A 28 27.51 1.88 -15.16
C ALA A 28 26.43 2.93 -15.51
N VAL A 29 26.73 3.86 -16.42
CA VAL A 29 25.82 4.91 -16.89
C VAL A 29 24.91 4.46 -18.02
N ASP A 30 25.12 3.25 -18.58
CA ASP A 30 24.22 2.69 -19.59
C ASP A 30 22.80 2.53 -19.04
N PHE A 31 21.82 2.56 -19.93
CA PHE A 31 20.39 2.56 -19.55
C PHE A 31 20.02 1.42 -18.60
N PHE A 32 20.41 0.18 -18.92
CA PHE A 32 20.06 -0.99 -18.11
C PHE A 32 20.65 -0.95 -16.69
N PRO A 33 21.99 -0.84 -16.48
CA PRO A 33 22.55 -0.76 -15.14
C PRO A 33 22.04 0.47 -14.38
N PHE A 34 21.83 1.60 -15.06
CA PHE A 34 21.26 2.79 -14.44
C PHE A 34 19.86 2.54 -13.85
N VAL A 35 18.95 1.92 -14.62
CA VAL A 35 17.61 1.55 -14.13
C VAL A 35 17.70 0.54 -12.97
N CYS A 36 18.56 -0.47 -13.09
CA CYS A 36 18.79 -1.44 -12.01
C CYS A 36 19.25 -0.78 -10.71
N LEU A 37 20.16 0.20 -10.79
CA LEU A 37 20.66 0.96 -9.64
C LEU A 37 19.58 1.84 -9.01
N LEU A 38 18.72 2.48 -9.82
CA LEU A 38 17.57 3.23 -9.31
C LEU A 38 16.58 2.33 -8.56
N VAL A 39 16.28 1.13 -9.11
CA VAL A 39 15.41 0.15 -8.44
C VAL A 39 16.06 -0.37 -7.15
N ALA A 40 17.38 -0.62 -7.16
CA ALA A 40 18.12 -1.01 -5.97
C ALA A 40 18.03 0.07 -4.87
N GLY A 41 18.19 1.34 -5.24
CA GLY A 41 18.04 2.48 -4.33
C GLY A 41 16.63 2.61 -3.73
N PHE A 42 15.59 2.39 -4.52
CA PHE A 42 14.21 2.36 -4.03
C PHE A 42 14.01 1.30 -2.95
N PHE A 43 14.46 0.07 -3.21
CA PHE A 43 14.37 -1.01 -2.22
C PHE A 43 15.26 -0.77 -0.99
N ALA A 44 16.43 -0.17 -1.15
CA ALA A 44 17.27 0.28 -0.04
C ALA A 44 16.55 1.32 0.83
N GLY A 45 15.84 2.27 0.23
CA GLY A 45 14.95 3.19 0.94
C GLY A 45 13.89 2.45 1.77
N LEU A 46 13.24 1.43 1.21
CA LEU A 46 12.29 0.60 1.96
C LEU A 46 12.94 -0.17 3.12
N LEU A 47 14.21 -0.54 3.03
CA LEU A 47 14.95 -1.15 4.13
C LEU A 47 15.20 -0.16 5.26
N VAL A 48 15.63 1.06 4.93
CA VAL A 48 15.78 2.16 5.90
C VAL A 48 14.45 2.40 6.62
N MET A 49 13.34 2.50 5.87
CA MET A 49 12.02 2.70 6.47
C MET A 49 11.59 1.54 7.37
N ARG A 50 11.91 0.29 7.00
CA ARG A 50 11.67 -0.87 7.86
C ARG A 50 12.53 -0.85 9.13
N ALA A 51 13.77 -0.39 9.05
CA ALA A 51 14.64 -0.23 10.21
C ALA A 51 14.11 0.85 11.15
N LEU A 52 13.73 2.02 10.61
CA LEU A 52 13.11 3.11 11.38
C LEU A 52 11.82 2.67 12.06
N ALA A 53 10.99 1.86 11.38
CA ALA A 53 9.75 1.34 11.94
C ALA A 53 9.94 0.34 13.11
N ARG A 54 11.14 -0.22 13.30
CA ARG A 54 11.45 -1.10 14.44
C ARG A 54 11.78 -0.33 15.72
N ILE A 55 12.01 0.97 15.65
CA ILE A 55 12.31 1.81 16.81
C ILE A 55 11.04 1.90 17.67
N PRO A 56 11.03 1.37 18.93
CA PRO A 56 9.80 1.25 19.72
C PRO A 56 9.20 2.61 20.12
N SER A 57 10.05 3.60 20.38
CA SER A 57 9.61 4.93 20.76
C SER A 57 9.22 5.75 19.53
N ARG A 58 7.97 6.24 19.51
CA ARG A 58 7.46 7.10 18.43
C ARG A 58 8.29 8.36 18.23
N ARG A 59 8.76 8.97 19.31
CA ARG A 59 9.61 10.19 19.28
C ARG A 59 11.01 9.86 18.77
N ALA A 60 11.63 8.80 19.27
CA ALA A 60 12.96 8.38 18.81
C ALA A 60 12.94 7.98 17.32
N GLY A 61 11.91 7.25 16.87
CA GLY A 61 11.73 6.89 15.47
C GLY A 61 11.38 8.08 14.57
N LEU A 62 10.83 9.18 15.11
CA LEU A 62 10.68 10.43 14.37
C LEU A 62 12.02 11.15 14.22
N TRP A 63 12.75 11.34 15.32
CA TRP A 63 14.06 12.00 15.29
C TRP A 63 15.07 11.25 14.43
N ALA A 64 15.09 9.91 14.49
CA ALA A 64 15.92 9.10 13.60
C ALA A 64 15.57 9.30 12.12
N HIS A 65 14.28 9.41 11.79
CA HIS A 65 13.84 9.67 10.41
C HIS A 65 14.25 11.07 9.95
N ILE A 66 14.08 12.09 10.80
CA ILE A 66 14.56 13.46 10.53
C ILE A 66 16.08 13.46 10.34
N GLY A 67 16.84 12.78 11.22
CA GLY A 67 18.29 12.68 11.14
C GLY A 67 18.78 12.03 9.84
N VAL A 68 18.19 10.90 9.44
CA VAL A 68 18.51 10.26 8.15
C VAL A 68 18.16 11.18 6.97
N SER A 69 17.01 11.84 7.01
CA SER A 69 16.58 12.77 5.95
C SER A 69 17.52 13.96 5.83
N ALA A 70 17.96 14.52 6.97
CA ALA A 70 18.92 15.62 7.04
C ALA A 70 20.30 15.18 6.55
N ALA A 71 20.77 13.99 6.92
CA ALA A 71 22.04 13.44 6.45
C ALA A 71 22.03 13.25 4.92
N LEU A 72 20.95 12.72 4.34
CA LEU A 72 20.80 12.58 2.89
C LEU A 72 20.71 13.95 2.19
N ALA A 73 20.01 14.92 2.79
CA ALA A 73 19.95 16.28 2.26
C ALA A 73 21.30 16.97 2.30
N LEU A 74 22.05 16.82 3.40
CA LEU A 74 23.41 17.35 3.52
C LEU A 74 24.35 16.69 2.52
N PHE A 75 24.31 15.37 2.38
CA PHE A 75 25.05 14.63 1.36
C PHE A 75 24.74 15.16 -0.05
N GLY A 76 23.45 15.29 -0.39
CA GLY A 76 23.02 15.84 -1.67
C GLY A 76 23.48 17.29 -1.88
N ALA A 77 23.35 18.15 -0.87
CA ALA A 77 23.75 19.56 -0.96
C ALA A 77 25.26 19.75 -1.11
N LEU A 78 26.08 18.94 -0.43
CA LEU A 78 27.53 19.01 -0.51
C LEU A 78 28.09 18.37 -1.79
N PHE A 79 27.47 17.27 -2.23
CA PHE A 79 28.02 16.44 -3.30
C PHE A 79 27.42 16.74 -4.67
N ALA A 80 26.11 17.00 -4.78
CA ALA A 80 25.46 17.21 -6.09
C ALA A 80 26.02 18.40 -6.89
N PRO A 81 26.30 19.58 -6.28
CA PRO A 81 26.89 20.70 -7.02
C PRO A 81 28.30 20.42 -7.53
N ARG A 82 29.04 19.56 -6.84
CA ARG A 82 30.44 19.21 -7.14
C ARG A 82 30.57 17.92 -7.93
N LEU A 83 29.44 17.28 -8.30
CA LEU A 83 29.46 15.96 -8.91
C LEU A 83 30.26 15.95 -10.22
N GLY A 84 30.09 16.99 -11.05
CA GLY A 84 30.84 17.13 -12.30
C GLY A 84 32.35 17.17 -12.08
N ASP A 85 32.80 18.04 -11.18
CA ASP A 85 34.22 18.23 -10.87
C ASP A 85 34.84 16.99 -10.22
N VAL A 86 34.12 16.36 -9.28
CA VAL A 86 34.57 15.14 -8.61
C VAL A 86 34.67 13.98 -9.60
N MET A 87 33.68 13.81 -10.49
CA MET A 87 33.73 12.75 -11.51
C MET A 87 34.83 13.01 -12.55
N ALA A 88 35.05 14.27 -12.95
CA ALA A 88 36.14 14.63 -13.85
C ALA A 88 37.51 14.31 -13.23
N TRP A 89 37.70 14.65 -11.96
CA TRP A 89 38.92 14.32 -11.21
C TRP A 89 39.10 12.80 -11.05
N LEU A 90 38.04 12.06 -10.70
CA LEU A 90 38.10 10.59 -10.57
C LEU A 90 38.51 9.91 -11.88
N ARG A 91 38.00 10.37 -13.03
CA ARG A 91 38.39 9.83 -14.35
C ARG A 91 39.86 10.06 -14.68
N GLN A 92 40.47 11.10 -14.13
CA GLN A 92 41.90 11.35 -14.30
C GLN A 92 42.75 10.50 -13.33
N ALA A 93 42.21 10.18 -12.15
CA ALA A 93 42.94 9.51 -11.07
C ALA A 93 42.76 7.98 -11.04
N LEU A 94 41.69 7.45 -11.62
CA LEU A 94 41.29 6.05 -11.47
C LEU A 94 40.88 5.41 -12.82
N PRO A 95 41.04 4.08 -12.95
CA PRO A 95 40.55 3.36 -14.13
C PRO A 95 39.00 3.36 -14.18
N GLU A 96 38.44 3.28 -15.40
CA GLU A 96 37.00 3.40 -15.64
C GLU A 96 36.10 2.47 -14.78
N PRO A 97 36.46 1.21 -14.48
CA PRO A 97 35.66 0.37 -13.58
C PRO A 97 35.56 0.94 -12.16
N ALA A 98 36.61 1.58 -11.65
CA ALA A 98 36.60 2.19 -10.33
C ALA A 98 35.75 3.48 -10.32
N VAL A 99 35.80 4.29 -11.38
CA VAL A 99 34.90 5.44 -11.57
C VAL A 99 33.45 4.97 -11.65
N SER A 100 33.19 3.91 -12.41
CA SER A 100 31.87 3.29 -12.54
C SER A 100 31.34 2.74 -11.22
N LEU A 101 32.21 2.17 -10.37
CA LEU A 101 31.83 1.76 -9.03
C LEU A 101 31.37 2.95 -8.19
N VAL A 102 32.10 4.08 -8.20
CA VAL A 102 31.68 5.30 -7.48
C VAL A 102 30.33 5.79 -7.99
N TRP A 103 30.14 5.83 -9.32
CA TRP A 103 28.85 6.15 -9.94
C TRP A 103 27.73 5.21 -9.45
N SER A 104 28.01 3.90 -9.41
CA SER A 104 27.03 2.89 -8.99
C SER A 104 26.62 3.01 -7.53
N LEU A 105 27.45 3.61 -6.68
CA LEU A 105 27.10 3.90 -5.29
C LEU A 105 26.28 5.20 -5.17
N TRP A 106 26.47 6.15 -6.08
CA TRP A 106 25.77 7.42 -6.07
C TRP A 106 24.34 7.32 -6.63
N VAL A 107 24.11 6.68 -7.78
CA VAL A 107 22.77 6.59 -8.42
C VAL A 107 21.68 6.09 -7.47
N PRO A 108 21.87 5.00 -6.70
CA PRO A 108 20.86 4.49 -5.77
C PRO A 108 20.47 5.51 -4.69
N THR A 109 21.34 6.46 -4.35
CA THR A 109 21.03 7.48 -3.33
C THR A 109 19.89 8.40 -3.75
N LEU A 110 19.65 8.57 -5.06
CA LEU A 110 18.58 9.42 -5.59
C LEU A 110 17.20 8.88 -5.19
N THR A 111 16.94 7.61 -5.49
CA THR A 111 15.65 6.96 -5.21
C THR A 111 15.50 6.63 -3.73
N LEU A 112 16.58 6.28 -3.04
CA LEU A 112 16.61 6.16 -1.58
C LEU A 112 16.18 7.46 -0.91
N THR A 113 16.79 8.58 -1.30
CA THR A 113 16.46 9.92 -0.78
C THR A 113 14.99 10.25 -1.05
N GLY A 114 14.51 9.98 -2.27
CA GLY A 114 13.10 10.14 -2.62
C GLY A 114 12.16 9.38 -1.68
N VAL A 115 12.40 8.08 -1.42
CA VAL A 115 11.58 7.27 -0.51
C VAL A 115 11.61 7.82 0.92
N VAL A 116 12.79 8.16 1.43
CA VAL A 116 12.96 8.67 2.81
C VAL A 116 12.24 10.00 2.99
N TRP A 117 12.38 10.93 2.03
CA TRP A 117 11.73 12.24 2.08
C TRP A 117 10.22 12.16 1.85
N LEU A 118 9.74 11.37 0.90
CA LEU A 118 8.29 11.20 0.66
C LEU A 118 7.59 10.59 1.87
N THR A 119 8.23 9.63 2.55
CA THR A 119 7.67 9.07 3.78
C THR A 119 7.74 10.04 4.95
N LEU A 120 8.78 10.89 5.04
CA LEU A 120 8.85 11.96 6.05
C LEU A 120 7.74 12.97 5.81
N LEU A 121 7.58 13.41 4.57
CA LEU A 121 6.51 14.31 4.15
C LEU A 121 5.15 13.70 4.53
N GLY A 122 4.94 12.41 4.24
CA GLY A 122 3.73 11.69 4.67
C GLY A 122 3.48 11.74 6.18
N ARG A 123 4.53 11.68 7.00
CA ARG A 123 4.43 11.82 8.48
C ARG A 123 4.13 13.26 8.89
N VAL A 124 4.73 14.25 8.24
CA VAL A 124 4.50 15.68 8.50
C VAL A 124 3.09 16.08 8.10
N THR A 125 2.64 15.70 6.90
CA THR A 125 1.26 15.93 6.44
C THR A 125 0.27 15.18 7.32
N ALA A 126 0.62 13.98 7.79
CA ALA A 126 -0.18 13.30 8.79
C ALA A 126 -0.21 14.08 10.11
N ALA A 127 0.80 14.84 10.51
CA ALA A 127 0.79 15.60 11.76
C ALA A 127 -0.06 16.89 11.72
N LEU A 128 -0.40 17.40 10.54
CA LEU A 128 -1.16 18.64 10.40
C LEU A 128 -2.57 18.54 11.03
N PRO A 129 -3.04 19.59 11.73
CA PRO A 129 -4.38 19.65 12.31
C PRO A 129 -5.45 19.82 11.22
N GLY A 130 -6.40 18.89 11.20
CA GLY A 130 -7.50 18.82 10.24
C GLY A 130 -8.06 17.40 10.32
N GLY A 131 -9.35 17.27 10.69
CA GLY A 131 -9.98 16.00 11.06
C GLY A 131 -9.62 14.87 10.10
N ARG A 132 -8.73 13.96 10.53
CA ARG A 132 -8.22 12.91 9.67
C ARG A 132 -9.32 11.89 9.42
N ALA A 133 -9.41 11.39 8.19
CA ALA A 133 -10.20 10.19 7.92
C ALA A 133 -9.78 9.00 8.79
N ALA A 134 -8.53 8.96 9.29
CA ALA A 134 -8.03 7.94 10.22
C ALA A 134 -8.44 8.19 11.69
N ASP A 135 -8.69 9.44 12.07
CA ASP A 135 -9.10 9.86 13.42
C ASP A 135 -10.62 9.75 13.61
N LEU A 136 -11.38 9.63 12.52
CA LEU A 136 -12.80 9.29 12.57
C LEU A 136 -13.00 7.95 13.29
N PRO A 137 -14.07 7.80 14.09
CA PRO A 137 -14.33 6.58 14.82
C PRO A 137 -14.48 5.39 13.84
N ALA A 138 -13.95 4.24 14.26
CA ALA A 138 -14.19 2.98 13.57
C ALA A 138 -15.69 2.64 13.61
N PRO A 139 -16.18 1.88 12.63
CA PRO A 139 -17.42 1.15 12.83
C PRO A 139 -17.31 0.25 14.07
N VAL A 140 -18.44 0.05 14.76
CA VAL A 140 -18.52 -0.71 16.01
C VAL A 140 -19.51 -1.86 15.86
N TRP A 141 -19.32 -2.91 16.67
CA TRP A 141 -20.30 -3.97 16.80
C TRP A 141 -21.53 -3.46 17.55
N VAL A 142 -22.71 -3.67 16.99
CA VAL A 142 -24.01 -3.38 17.60
C VAL A 142 -24.72 -4.70 17.87
N GLY A 143 -25.14 -4.92 19.11
CA GLY A 143 -25.93 -6.09 19.48
C GLY A 143 -27.37 -5.96 18.97
N THR A 144 -27.85 -6.98 18.25
CA THR A 144 -29.23 -7.05 17.74
C THR A 144 -29.82 -8.43 18.05
N PRO A 145 -31.16 -8.62 17.94
CA PRO A 145 -31.77 -9.94 18.07
C PRO A 145 -31.22 -10.99 17.07
N GLU A 146 -30.71 -10.53 15.93
CA GLU A 146 -30.07 -11.39 14.93
C GLU A 146 -28.60 -11.72 15.24
N GLY A 147 -28.01 -11.14 16.28
CA GLY A 147 -26.61 -11.29 16.65
C GLY A 147 -25.83 -9.96 16.65
N ALA A 148 -24.51 -10.05 16.73
CA ALA A 148 -23.64 -8.88 16.66
C ALA A 148 -23.48 -8.43 15.20
N GLN A 149 -23.79 -7.17 14.92
CA GLN A 149 -23.78 -6.60 13.58
C GLN A 149 -22.75 -5.47 13.45
N ALA A 150 -22.14 -5.34 12.29
CA ALA A 150 -21.30 -4.20 11.94
C ALA A 150 -21.58 -3.75 10.51
N GLU A 151 -21.71 -2.44 10.34
CA GLU A 151 -21.93 -1.80 9.03
C GLU A 151 -20.71 -1.01 8.61
N PHE A 152 -20.33 -1.15 7.34
CA PHE A 152 -19.17 -0.48 6.77
C PHE A 152 -19.33 -0.39 5.26
N THR A 153 -18.60 0.52 4.62
CA THR A 153 -18.52 0.54 3.16
C THR A 153 -17.40 -0.37 2.68
N ALA A 154 -17.66 -1.16 1.64
CA ALA A 154 -16.64 -1.95 0.98
C ALA A 154 -16.86 -1.98 -0.53
N VAL A 155 -15.81 -2.34 -1.26
CA VAL A 155 -15.89 -2.71 -2.66
C VAL A 155 -15.74 -4.21 -2.75
N GLU A 156 -16.71 -4.88 -3.37
CA GLU A 156 -16.63 -6.31 -3.66
C GLU A 156 -15.56 -6.54 -4.74
N MET A 157 -14.40 -7.03 -4.31
CA MET A 157 -13.32 -7.44 -5.19
C MET A 157 -12.32 -8.32 -4.44
N THR A 158 -11.63 -9.17 -5.20
CA THR A 158 -10.52 -9.95 -4.65
C THR A 158 -9.28 -9.08 -4.46
N ARG A 159 -8.43 -9.44 -3.48
CA ARG A 159 -7.11 -8.80 -3.32
C ARG A 159 -6.25 -8.88 -4.59
N ARG A 160 -6.40 -9.95 -5.37
CA ARG A 160 -5.69 -10.11 -6.66
C ARG A 160 -6.16 -9.05 -7.67
N ALA A 161 -7.46 -8.86 -7.82
CA ALA A 161 -8.01 -7.83 -8.71
C ALA A 161 -7.54 -6.42 -8.31
N TYR A 162 -7.53 -6.12 -7.00
CA TYR A 162 -6.97 -4.87 -6.50
C TYR A 162 -5.49 -4.68 -6.86
N LEU A 163 -4.66 -5.70 -6.64
CA LEU A 163 -3.24 -5.64 -7.00
C LEU A 163 -3.05 -5.44 -8.50
N TRP A 164 -3.84 -6.11 -9.34
CA TRP A 164 -3.81 -5.89 -10.79
C TRP A 164 -4.14 -4.46 -11.20
N ILE A 165 -5.16 -3.85 -10.59
CA ILE A 165 -5.51 -2.44 -10.85
C ILE A 165 -4.35 -1.52 -10.45
N VAL A 166 -3.79 -1.71 -9.25
CA VAL A 166 -2.65 -0.90 -8.77
C VAL A 166 -1.44 -1.07 -9.67
N THR A 167 -1.12 -2.30 -10.07
CA THR A 167 -0.03 -2.60 -11.01
C THR A 167 -0.28 -1.96 -12.38
N ALA A 168 -1.50 -2.03 -12.92
CA ALA A 168 -1.85 -1.39 -14.19
C ALA A 168 -1.68 0.13 -14.13
N CYS A 169 -2.17 0.79 -13.06
CA CYS A 169 -1.95 2.21 -12.85
C CYS A 169 -0.45 2.57 -12.79
N ALA A 170 0.34 1.79 -12.05
CA ALA A 170 1.78 2.00 -11.97
C ALA A 170 2.47 1.84 -13.32
N LEU A 171 2.10 0.81 -14.10
CA LEU A 171 2.64 0.58 -15.44
C LEU A 171 2.31 1.72 -16.39
N VAL A 172 1.09 2.27 -16.36
CA VAL A 172 0.72 3.45 -17.16
C VAL A 172 1.59 4.65 -16.80
N VAL A 173 1.73 4.94 -15.50
CA VAL A 173 2.56 6.05 -15.03
C VAL A 173 4.03 5.89 -15.46
N ILE A 174 4.58 4.67 -15.34
CA ILE A 174 5.96 4.37 -15.76
C ILE A 174 6.11 4.46 -17.28
N ALA A 175 5.19 3.88 -18.05
CA ALA A 175 5.26 3.90 -19.51
C ALA A 175 5.20 5.33 -20.06
N VAL A 176 4.30 6.16 -19.51
CA VAL A 176 4.22 7.58 -19.89
C VAL A 176 5.46 8.34 -19.44
N ALA A 177 6.02 8.06 -18.25
CA ALA A 177 7.27 8.68 -17.81
C ALA A 177 8.43 8.35 -18.77
N VAL A 178 8.55 7.09 -19.19
CA VAL A 178 9.56 6.65 -20.17
C VAL A 178 9.32 7.32 -21.51
N ALA A 179 8.09 7.34 -22.01
CA ALA A 179 7.76 7.99 -23.28
C ALA A 179 8.08 9.49 -23.26
N ILE A 180 7.77 10.19 -22.16
CA ILE A 180 8.15 11.59 -21.96
C ILE A 180 9.66 11.72 -21.93
N PHE A 181 10.38 10.87 -21.19
CA PHE A 181 11.84 10.96 -21.10
C PHE A 181 12.52 10.79 -22.47
N VAL A 182 12.06 9.83 -23.27
CA VAL A 182 12.54 9.60 -24.64
C VAL A 182 12.16 10.77 -25.56
N ALA A 183 10.91 11.23 -25.53
CA ALA A 183 10.46 12.31 -26.40
C ALA A 183 10.98 13.70 -25.99
N ALA A 184 11.33 13.89 -24.72
CA ALA A 184 11.80 15.16 -24.18
C ALA A 184 13.31 15.34 -24.34
N GLU A 185 14.07 14.39 -24.86
CA GLU A 185 15.51 14.56 -25.14
C GLU A 185 15.86 15.91 -25.83
N PRO A 186 15.14 16.37 -26.88
CA PRO A 186 15.38 17.67 -27.50
C PRO A 186 14.87 18.90 -26.71
N VAL A 187 13.94 18.74 -25.75
CA VAL A 187 13.27 19.84 -25.02
C VAL A 187 13.76 19.95 -23.56
N ALA A 188 14.31 18.88 -23.00
CA ALA A 188 14.81 18.79 -21.64
C ALA A 188 15.99 19.73 -21.37
N SER A 189 16.71 20.13 -22.42
CA SER A 189 17.74 21.18 -22.34
C SER A 189 17.16 22.58 -22.13
N ARG A 190 15.87 22.81 -22.43
CA ARG A 190 15.21 24.13 -22.36
C ARG A 190 14.29 24.29 -21.15
N LEU A 191 13.71 23.19 -20.66
CA LEU A 191 12.83 23.21 -19.49
C LEU A 191 13.59 22.81 -18.23
N SER A 192 13.40 23.57 -17.16
CA SER A 192 13.92 23.18 -15.84
C SER A 192 13.38 21.78 -15.48
N PRO A 193 14.22 20.87 -14.97
CA PRO A 193 13.78 19.56 -14.47
C PRO A 193 12.61 19.64 -13.47
N LYS A 194 12.50 20.75 -12.73
CA LYS A 194 11.39 21.03 -11.81
C LYS A 194 10.05 21.17 -12.53
N LEU A 195 10.01 21.84 -13.68
CA LEU A 195 8.80 22.02 -14.49
C LEU A 195 8.36 20.70 -15.12
N LEU A 196 9.32 19.89 -15.58
CA LEU A 196 9.03 18.54 -16.09
C LEU A 196 8.41 17.65 -15.01
N LEU A 197 8.95 17.69 -13.79
CA LEU A 197 8.39 16.93 -12.66
C LEU A 197 6.98 17.40 -12.29
N LEU A 198 6.74 18.72 -12.28
CA LEU A 198 5.44 19.29 -11.98
C LEU A 198 4.41 18.94 -13.06
N ALA A 199 4.77 19.07 -14.34
CA ALA A 199 3.92 18.71 -15.48
C ALA A 199 3.60 17.21 -15.48
N PHE A 200 4.57 16.35 -15.18
CA PHE A 200 4.35 14.92 -15.04
C PHE A 200 3.39 14.60 -13.87
N GLY A 201 3.61 15.22 -12.71
CA GLY A 201 2.75 15.05 -11.55
C GLY A 201 1.29 15.45 -11.82
N LEU A 202 1.08 16.62 -12.42
CA LEU A 202 -0.25 17.15 -12.71
C LEU A 202 -0.92 16.52 -13.93
N GLY A 203 -0.16 16.21 -14.98
CA GLY A 203 -0.68 15.72 -16.26
C GLY A 203 -0.84 14.20 -16.32
N VAL A 204 -0.12 13.45 -15.48
CA VAL A 204 -0.12 11.97 -15.54
C VAL A 204 -0.48 11.37 -14.19
N ALA A 205 0.34 11.59 -13.17
CA ALA A 205 0.19 10.90 -11.90
C ALA A 205 -1.13 11.24 -11.20
N LEU A 206 -1.49 12.53 -11.17
CA LEU A 206 -2.73 13.02 -10.56
C LEU A 206 -3.98 12.50 -11.31
N PRO A 207 -4.10 12.60 -12.65
CA PRO A 207 -5.23 12.03 -13.38
C PRO A 207 -5.40 10.53 -13.16
N VAL A 208 -4.31 9.74 -13.25
CA VAL A 208 -4.36 8.29 -12.98
C VAL A 208 -4.87 8.02 -11.57
N PHE A 209 -4.37 8.75 -10.57
CA PHE A 209 -4.84 8.65 -9.20
C PHE A 209 -6.33 9.00 -9.06
N LEU A 210 -6.79 10.09 -9.67
CA LEU A 210 -8.18 10.55 -9.61
C LEU A 210 -9.13 9.55 -10.27
N VAL A 211 -8.75 8.99 -11.43
CA VAL A 211 -9.52 7.94 -12.12
C VAL A 211 -9.63 6.69 -11.25
N ALA A 212 -8.52 6.20 -10.70
CA ALA A 212 -8.54 5.03 -9.80
C ALA A 212 -9.41 5.29 -8.56
N ARG A 213 -9.28 6.48 -7.96
CA ARG A 213 -10.10 6.90 -6.82
C ARG A 213 -11.58 6.98 -7.17
N ALA A 214 -11.93 7.55 -8.33
CA ALA A 214 -13.30 7.63 -8.81
C ALA A 214 -13.89 6.24 -9.04
N TYR A 215 -13.12 5.34 -9.66
CA TYR A 215 -13.50 3.94 -9.88
C TYR A 215 -13.85 3.22 -8.57
N PHE A 216 -12.98 3.29 -7.55
CA PHE A 216 -13.26 2.64 -6.25
C PHE A 216 -14.44 3.28 -5.52
N ARG A 217 -14.60 4.61 -5.61
CA ARG A 217 -15.75 5.31 -5.04
C ARG A 217 -17.06 4.91 -5.70
N ALA A 218 -17.08 4.77 -7.03
CA ALA A 218 -18.27 4.35 -7.77
C ALA A 218 -18.71 2.92 -7.43
N ARG A 219 -17.75 2.04 -7.13
CA ARG A 219 -18.00 0.63 -6.73
C ARG A 219 -18.19 0.42 -5.23
N SER A 220 -18.12 1.48 -4.43
CA SER A 220 -18.32 1.40 -2.98
C SER A 220 -19.80 1.15 -2.67
N ARG A 221 -20.08 0.15 -1.84
CA ARG A 221 -21.42 -0.23 -1.37
C ARG A 221 -21.42 -0.39 0.14
N VAL A 222 -22.56 -0.20 0.79
CA VAL A 222 -22.70 -0.41 2.23
C VAL A 222 -22.95 -1.89 2.48
N TRP A 223 -22.19 -2.48 3.39
CA TRP A 223 -22.25 -3.89 3.73
C TRP A 223 -22.55 -4.04 5.22
N ARG A 224 -23.27 -5.11 5.54
CA ARG A 224 -23.52 -5.54 6.91
C ARG A 224 -22.95 -6.94 7.11
N VAL A 225 -22.15 -7.10 8.16
CA VAL A 225 -21.71 -8.40 8.65
C VAL A 225 -22.43 -8.69 9.95
N THR A 226 -23.04 -9.87 10.03
CA THR A 226 -23.73 -10.36 11.22
C THR A 226 -23.07 -11.66 11.69
N PHE A 227 -22.69 -11.69 12.96
CA PHE A 227 -22.28 -12.90 13.65
C PHE A 227 -23.37 -13.32 14.64
N LYS A 228 -23.93 -14.51 14.42
CA LYS A 228 -24.82 -15.21 15.33
C LYS A 228 -24.15 -16.51 15.72
N THR A 229 -24.49 -17.09 16.87
CA THR A 229 -23.86 -18.32 17.38
C THR A 229 -23.61 -19.35 16.27
N GLY A 230 -22.33 -19.62 15.97
CA GLY A 230 -21.89 -20.59 14.95
C GLY A 230 -22.18 -20.23 13.48
N ARG A 231 -22.65 -19.02 13.16
CA ARG A 231 -23.01 -18.60 11.79
C ARG A 231 -22.57 -17.17 11.46
N MET A 232 -22.15 -16.97 10.21
CA MET A 232 -21.86 -15.67 9.62
C MET A 232 -22.88 -15.33 8.53
N ARG A 233 -23.30 -14.08 8.46
CA ARG A 233 -24.01 -13.51 7.31
C ARG A 233 -23.33 -12.24 6.83
N ILE A 234 -23.19 -12.11 5.52
CA ILE A 234 -22.73 -10.92 4.82
C ILE A 234 -23.84 -10.52 3.86
N ALA A 235 -24.30 -9.27 3.97
CA ALA A 235 -25.34 -8.72 3.10
C ALA A 235 -24.96 -7.33 2.60
N GLU A 236 -25.24 -7.06 1.34
CA GLU A 236 -25.24 -5.72 0.79
C GLU A 236 -26.51 -5.00 1.27
N LEU A 237 -26.33 -3.81 1.84
CA LEU A 237 -27.43 -2.94 2.19
C LEU A 237 -27.75 -2.07 0.98
N PRO A 238 -29.02 -2.04 0.52
CA PRO A 238 -29.42 -1.12 -0.53
C PRO A 238 -29.12 0.31 -0.07
N PRO A 239 -28.81 1.22 -1.02
CA PRO A 239 -28.61 2.62 -0.68
C PRO A 239 -29.85 3.11 0.07
N SER A 240 -29.68 3.51 1.33
CA SER A 240 -30.77 4.12 2.08
C SER A 240 -31.28 5.30 1.25
N PRO A 241 -32.57 5.35 0.89
CA PRO A 241 -33.11 6.57 0.33
C PRO A 241 -32.85 7.71 1.34
N ALA A 242 -32.64 8.91 0.83
CA ALA A 242 -32.65 10.12 1.64
C ALA A 242 -33.88 10.09 2.57
N PRO A 243 -33.83 10.69 3.78
CA PRO A 243 -34.99 10.71 4.67
C PRO A 243 -36.18 11.28 3.91
N ALA A 244 -37.14 10.43 3.56
CA ALA A 244 -38.39 10.85 2.98
C ALA A 244 -39.14 11.59 4.09
N ALA A 245 -39.38 12.88 3.90
CA ALA A 245 -40.34 13.61 4.68
C ALA A 245 -41.72 13.03 4.36
N GLY A 246 -42.25 12.19 5.23
CA GLY A 246 -43.57 11.60 5.07
C GLY A 246 -43.60 10.14 5.51
N ASP A 247 -44.31 9.92 6.62
CA ASP A 247 -44.81 8.66 7.16
C ASP A 247 -43.75 7.62 7.55
N GLY A 248 -43.54 7.54 8.87
CA GLY A 248 -42.51 6.79 9.60
C GLY A 248 -42.52 5.26 9.48
N THR A 249 -42.86 4.72 8.32
CA THR A 249 -42.56 3.34 7.93
C THR A 249 -41.29 3.34 7.09
N PRO A 250 -40.13 2.85 7.60
CA PRO A 250 -38.94 2.71 6.79
C PRO A 250 -39.18 1.64 5.71
N GLY A 251 -39.62 2.09 4.53
CA GLY A 251 -39.62 1.33 3.28
C GLY A 251 -38.20 1.12 2.77
N GLY A 252 -37.38 0.41 3.56
CA GLY A 252 -36.06 -0.03 3.12
C GLY A 252 -36.20 -1.31 2.30
N ALA A 253 -35.67 -1.32 1.07
CA ALA A 253 -35.52 -2.56 0.32
C ALA A 253 -34.80 -3.61 1.17
N ALA A 254 -35.22 -4.88 1.06
CA ALA A 254 -34.64 -5.96 1.84
C ALA A 254 -33.14 -6.09 1.53
N PRO A 255 -32.28 -6.33 2.55
CA PRO A 255 -30.85 -6.51 2.33
C PRO A 255 -30.60 -7.69 1.38
N ILE A 256 -29.73 -7.49 0.40
CA ILE A 256 -29.35 -8.53 -0.55
C ILE A 256 -28.34 -9.43 0.15
N THR A 257 -28.78 -10.62 0.56
CA THR A 257 -27.90 -11.57 1.26
C THR A 257 -26.95 -12.21 0.26
N THR A 258 -25.67 -11.85 0.34
CA THR A 258 -24.63 -12.33 -0.57
C THR A 258 -24.01 -13.64 -0.08
N LEU A 259 -23.80 -13.78 1.23
CA LEU A 259 -23.24 -15.00 1.80
C LEU A 259 -23.83 -15.28 3.18
N SER A 260 -24.33 -16.50 3.39
CA SER A 260 -24.72 -17.01 4.71
C SER A 260 -24.17 -18.41 4.91
N THR A 261 -23.30 -18.59 5.91
CA THR A 261 -22.57 -19.84 6.15
C THR A 261 -22.41 -20.13 7.63
N ALA A 262 -22.48 -21.41 8.00
CA ALA A 262 -22.05 -21.86 9.32
C ALA A 262 -20.53 -21.82 9.43
N PHE A 263 -19.98 -21.62 10.64
CA PHE A 263 -18.53 -21.63 10.85
C PHE A 263 -17.90 -22.98 10.50
N THR A 264 -18.64 -24.07 10.65
CA THR A 264 -18.24 -25.43 10.24
C THR A 264 -18.04 -25.57 8.73
N ASP A 265 -18.74 -24.77 7.93
CA ASP A 265 -18.66 -24.79 6.47
C ASP A 265 -17.59 -23.84 5.92
N ILE A 266 -16.97 -23.02 6.78
CA ILE A 266 -15.89 -22.10 6.38
C ILE A 266 -14.59 -22.90 6.22
N GLU A 267 -13.95 -22.73 5.08
CA GLU A 267 -12.65 -23.30 4.76
C GLU A 267 -11.51 -22.31 5.03
N SER A 268 -11.72 -21.04 4.70
CA SER A 268 -10.76 -19.99 4.99
C SER A 268 -11.46 -18.67 5.30
N PHE A 269 -10.92 -17.93 6.27
CA PHE A 269 -11.47 -16.66 6.72
C PHE A 269 -10.34 -15.69 7.04
N THR A 270 -10.36 -14.51 6.43
CA THR A 270 -9.41 -13.43 6.70
C THR A 270 -10.15 -12.17 7.12
N TRP A 271 -9.78 -11.61 8.27
CA TRP A 271 -10.29 -10.35 8.79
C TRP A 271 -9.12 -9.39 9.00
N SER A 272 -9.05 -8.31 8.23
CA SER A 272 -8.00 -7.29 8.38
C SER A 272 -8.66 -5.95 8.69
N ALA A 273 -8.52 -5.47 9.92
CA ALA A 273 -9.38 -4.38 10.39
C ALA A 273 -8.96 -2.98 9.95
N THR A 274 -7.66 -2.76 9.66
CA THR A 274 -7.13 -1.41 9.44
C THR A 274 -6.14 -1.32 8.28
N GLY A 275 -6.04 -0.12 7.70
CA GLY A 275 -5.12 0.21 6.62
C GLY A 275 -5.74 0.05 5.23
N GLU A 276 -4.95 0.36 4.20
CA GLU A 276 -5.39 0.26 2.79
C GLU A 276 -5.75 -1.17 2.37
N ALA A 277 -5.21 -2.16 3.08
CA ALA A 277 -5.51 -3.58 2.90
C ALA A 277 -6.60 -4.11 3.84
N ALA A 278 -7.33 -3.23 4.54
CA ALA A 278 -8.46 -3.62 5.39
C ALA A 278 -9.51 -4.34 4.54
N ARG A 279 -9.86 -5.56 4.94
CA ARG A 279 -10.65 -6.47 4.12
C ARG A 279 -11.26 -7.62 4.89
N ILE A 280 -12.26 -8.23 4.26
CA ILE A 280 -12.85 -9.49 4.66
C ILE A 280 -12.74 -10.44 3.46
N GLU A 281 -12.19 -11.63 3.67
CA GLU A 281 -12.19 -12.70 2.68
C GLU A 281 -12.77 -13.95 3.35
N VAL A 282 -13.83 -14.51 2.78
CA VAL A 282 -14.48 -15.73 3.28
C VAL A 282 -14.57 -16.72 2.13
N ARG A 283 -14.04 -17.92 2.32
CA ARG A 283 -14.31 -19.08 1.48
C ARG A 283 -15.02 -20.13 2.31
N SER A 284 -16.17 -20.54 1.81
CA SER A 284 -17.00 -21.57 2.41
C SER A 284 -17.51 -22.53 1.35
N ARG A 285 -18.03 -23.68 1.77
CA ARG A 285 -18.70 -24.63 0.86
C ARG A 285 -19.89 -24.02 0.11
N ARG A 286 -20.46 -22.93 0.61
CA ARG A 286 -21.61 -22.23 0.04
C ARG A 286 -21.23 -21.11 -0.93
N GLY A 287 -19.94 -20.78 -1.02
CA GLY A 287 -19.46 -19.71 -1.88
C GLY A 287 -18.28 -18.93 -1.28
N GLU A 288 -17.80 -17.99 -2.09
CA GLU A 288 -16.69 -17.09 -1.77
C GLU A 288 -17.16 -15.64 -1.76
N CYS A 289 -16.66 -14.85 -0.82
CA CYS A 289 -16.91 -13.41 -0.75
C CYS A 289 -15.62 -12.69 -0.36
N SER A 290 -15.28 -11.63 -1.11
CA SER A 290 -14.10 -10.80 -0.84
C SER A 290 -14.46 -9.32 -0.90
N LEU A 291 -14.30 -8.63 0.22
CA LEU A 291 -14.68 -7.23 0.42
C LEU A 291 -13.44 -6.42 0.80
N LEU A 292 -13.11 -5.39 0.02
CA LEU A 292 -12.06 -4.43 0.35
C LEU A 292 -12.66 -3.16 0.95
N VAL A 293 -12.28 -2.88 2.19
CA VAL A 293 -12.80 -1.77 3.00
C VAL A 293 -11.87 -0.57 2.92
N GLY A 294 -10.56 -0.80 2.95
CA GLY A 294 -9.56 0.28 3.05
C GLY A 294 -9.54 1.26 1.86
N VAL A 295 -10.08 0.85 0.71
CA VAL A 295 -10.14 1.66 -0.53
C VAL A 295 -11.54 2.18 -0.84
N ALA A 296 -12.54 1.76 -0.06
CA ALA A 296 -13.93 2.17 -0.27
C ALA A 296 -14.17 3.60 0.23
N LYS A 297 -15.21 4.25 -0.30
CA LYS A 297 -15.71 5.53 0.24
C LYS A 297 -16.20 5.30 1.68
N PRO A 298 -15.60 5.91 2.71
CA PRO A 298 -16.04 5.69 4.09
C PRO A 298 -17.49 6.13 4.29
N LEU A 299 -18.17 5.49 5.25
CA LEU A 299 -19.45 5.98 5.77
C LEU A 299 -19.29 7.38 6.36
N ALA A 300 -20.34 8.20 6.29
CA ALA A 300 -20.31 9.56 6.83
C ALA A 300 -19.94 9.53 8.33
N GLY A 301 -18.94 10.33 8.71
CA GLY A 301 -18.47 10.39 10.10
C GLY A 301 -17.72 9.15 10.61
N LYS A 302 -17.41 8.17 9.75
CA LYS A 302 -16.64 6.97 10.10
C LYS A 302 -15.37 6.85 9.26
N ARG A 303 -14.38 6.13 9.77
CA ARG A 303 -13.20 5.76 8.99
C ARG A 303 -13.45 4.52 8.13
N ALA A 304 -12.70 4.39 7.02
CA ALA A 304 -12.68 3.20 6.17
C ALA A 304 -11.89 2.06 6.86
N ALA A 305 -12.50 1.43 7.86
CA ALA A 305 -11.93 0.34 8.65
C ALA A 305 -13.04 -0.64 9.05
N LEU A 306 -12.64 -1.79 9.57
CA LEU A 306 -13.56 -2.72 10.24
C LEU A 306 -13.42 -2.57 11.76
N PRO A 307 -14.44 -2.99 12.53
CA PRO A 307 -14.26 -3.22 13.96
C PRO A 307 -13.27 -4.38 14.18
N ASP A 308 -12.63 -4.39 15.35
CA ASP A 308 -11.83 -5.55 15.75
C ASP A 308 -12.73 -6.77 15.97
N LEU A 309 -12.22 -7.95 15.61
CA LEU A 309 -12.97 -9.20 15.77
C LEU A 309 -13.08 -9.55 17.26
N SER A 310 -14.30 -9.84 17.71
CA SER A 310 -14.54 -10.13 19.14
C SER A 310 -13.86 -11.43 19.57
N ARG A 311 -13.43 -11.51 20.83
CA ARG A 311 -12.80 -12.72 21.39
C ARG A 311 -13.70 -13.94 21.26
N ARG A 312 -15.02 -13.74 21.43
CA ARG A 312 -16.03 -14.78 21.29
C ARG A 312 -16.10 -15.34 19.87
N VAL A 313 -16.16 -14.50 18.84
CA VAL A 313 -16.19 -14.99 17.44
C VAL A 313 -14.92 -15.77 17.10
N ARG A 314 -13.76 -15.33 17.61
CA ARG A 314 -12.51 -16.09 17.43
C ARG A 314 -12.55 -17.46 18.10
N ALA A 315 -13.11 -17.55 19.31
CA ALA A 315 -13.29 -18.82 20.01
C ALA A 315 -14.24 -19.75 19.24
N GLU A 316 -15.39 -19.24 18.80
CA GLU A 316 -16.37 -20.02 18.02
C GLU A 316 -15.81 -20.49 16.66
N LEU A 317 -14.95 -19.70 16.00
CA LEU A 317 -14.24 -20.13 14.79
C LEU A 317 -13.24 -21.26 15.09
N ALA A 318 -12.50 -21.16 16.20
CA ALA A 318 -11.56 -22.20 16.62
C ALA A 318 -12.29 -23.51 17.00
N GLU A 319 -13.40 -23.42 17.74
CA GLU A 319 -14.28 -24.55 18.07
C GLU A 319 -14.85 -25.22 16.82
N ALA A 320 -15.14 -24.43 15.77
CA ALA A 320 -15.56 -24.96 14.48
C ALA A 320 -14.44 -25.63 13.67
N GLY A 321 -13.22 -25.75 14.21
CA GLY A 321 -12.08 -26.43 13.60
C GLY A 321 -11.22 -25.56 12.67
N LEU A 322 -11.33 -24.23 12.76
CA LEU A 322 -10.44 -23.32 12.03
C LEU A 322 -9.20 -22.99 12.85
N VAL A 323 -8.03 -23.14 12.25
CA VAL A 323 -6.75 -22.84 12.91
C VAL A 323 -6.29 -21.44 12.53
N GLU A 324 -5.95 -20.64 13.55
CA GLU A 324 -5.36 -19.33 13.33
C GLU A 324 -3.95 -19.48 12.72
N ARG A 325 -3.74 -18.85 11.58
CA ARG A 325 -2.43 -18.76 10.93
C ARG A 325 -1.76 -17.46 11.35
N PRO A 326 -0.47 -17.49 11.73
CA PRO A 326 0.25 -16.28 12.11
C PRO A 326 0.25 -15.27 10.95
N GLY A 327 -0.41 -14.14 11.16
CA GLY A 327 -0.42 -13.00 10.25
C GLY A 327 0.93 -12.29 10.27
N LYS A 328 1.54 -12.05 9.10
CA LYS A 328 2.73 -11.20 9.00
C LYS A 328 2.33 -9.74 9.15
N GLY A 329 2.47 -9.23 10.36
CA GLY A 329 2.51 -7.79 10.66
C GLY A 329 1.17 -7.09 10.62
N ARG A 330 0.63 -6.81 11.82
CA ARG A 330 -0.26 -5.72 12.26
C ARG A 330 -1.25 -6.30 13.29
N GLN A 331 -1.36 -5.66 14.46
CA GLN A 331 -2.10 -6.15 15.65
C GLN A 331 -3.62 -6.39 15.45
N SER A 332 -4.16 -6.26 14.24
CA SER A 332 -5.59 -6.38 13.93
C SER A 332 -5.90 -7.11 12.63
N SER A 333 -5.04 -8.07 12.25
CA SER A 333 -5.28 -8.95 11.11
C SER A 333 -5.30 -10.41 11.55
N TRP A 334 -6.44 -11.07 11.35
CA TRP A 334 -6.66 -12.47 11.70
C TRP A 334 -6.84 -13.29 10.42
N ARG A 335 -6.20 -14.45 10.35
CA ARG A 335 -6.36 -15.39 9.24
C ARG A 335 -6.59 -16.77 9.81
N TYR A 336 -7.64 -17.42 9.36
CA TYR A 336 -8.10 -18.72 9.80
C TYR A 336 -8.21 -19.64 8.60
N GLU A 337 -7.72 -20.86 8.73
CA GLU A 337 -7.79 -21.90 7.69
C GLU A 337 -8.20 -23.22 8.33
N ARG A 338 -9.08 -23.94 7.65
CA ARG A 338 -9.42 -25.31 8.01
C ARG A 338 -8.28 -26.21 7.55
N VAL A 339 -7.71 -26.97 8.48
CA VAL A 339 -6.76 -28.01 8.13
C VAL A 339 -7.56 -29.12 7.46
N ALA A 340 -7.24 -29.43 6.19
CA ALA A 340 -7.83 -30.59 5.55
C ALA A 340 -7.46 -31.80 6.40
N ALA A 341 -8.46 -32.56 6.86
CA ALA A 341 -8.21 -33.90 7.37
C ALA A 341 -7.61 -34.69 6.19
N GLY A 342 -6.35 -35.08 6.33
CA GLY A 342 -5.67 -35.97 5.39
C GLY A 342 -6.22 -37.39 5.51
#